data_AF-A0A2B8BMR4-F1
#
_entry.id   AF-A0A2B8BMR4-F1
#
_cell.length_a   1.000
_cell.length_b   1.000
_cell.length_c   1.000
_cell.angle_alpha   90.00
_cell.angle_beta   90.00
_cell.angle_gamma   90.00
#
_symmetry.space_group_name_H-M   'P 1'
#
loop_
_entity.id
_entity.type
_entity.pdbx_description
1 polymer ?
#
loop_
_entity_poly.entity_id
_entity_poly.type
_entity_poly.pdbx_seq_one_letter_code
_entity_poly.pdbx_strand_id
1 'polypeptide(L)'
;MYLDTDVSLSRAWRVQVLSASPYSVAEMDAILREEIHPVCFSNLLQPAGEWAGFDPSRLEQAIRRRGTRWRSRLLARLSLVLPGCFPTEEWTVTRREIASLRSHHGASQT
;
A
#
# COMPACT_ATOMS: atom_id res chain seq x y z
N MET A 1 -3.59 1.03 5.63
CA MET A 1 -2.97 2.29 5.17
C MET A 1 -3.97 3.27 4.57
N TYR A 2 -5.08 2.83 3.97
CA TYR A 2 -6.09 3.72 3.34
C TYR A 2 -7.48 3.60 4.00
N LEU A 3 -7.54 3.24 5.27
CA LEU A 3 -8.77 3.22 6.06
C LEU A 3 -8.58 4.16 7.24
N ASP A 4 -9.66 4.79 7.68
CA ASP A 4 -9.71 5.63 8.88
C ASP A 4 -9.69 4.76 10.15
N THR A 5 -8.58 4.06 10.31
CA THR A 5 -8.29 3.18 11.44
C THR A 5 -6.84 3.43 11.82
N ASP A 6 -6.48 3.24 13.08
CA ASP A 6 -5.07 3.24 13.45
C ASP A 6 -4.32 2.13 12.70
N VAL A 7 -3.62 2.54 11.65
CA VAL A 7 -2.93 1.66 10.71
C VAL A 7 -1.77 0.93 11.38
N SER A 8 -1.26 1.44 12.51
CA SER A 8 -0.16 0.82 13.25
C SER A 8 -0.57 -0.51 13.88
N LEU A 9 -1.84 -0.66 14.28
CA LEU A 9 -2.37 -1.87 14.93
C LEU A 9 -2.28 -3.11 14.03
N SER A 10 -2.33 -2.92 12.71
CA SER A 10 -2.21 -4.00 11.72
C SER A 10 -0.84 -4.07 11.05
N ARG A 11 0.15 -3.30 11.52
CA ARG A 11 1.51 -3.26 10.91
C ARG A 11 2.23 -4.59 11.02
N ALA A 12 2.29 -5.18 12.22
CA ALA A 12 2.99 -6.44 12.44
C ALA A 12 2.48 -7.56 11.52
N TRP A 13 1.16 -7.69 11.40
CA TRP A 13 0.53 -8.63 10.48
C TRP A 13 0.88 -8.33 9.01
N ARG A 14 0.78 -7.07 8.56
CA ARG A 14 1.16 -6.69 7.18
C ARG A 14 2.62 -7.02 6.88
N VAL A 15 3.53 -6.71 7.80
CA VAL A 15 4.97 -6.97 7.63
C VAL A 15 5.21 -8.46 7.47
N GLN A 16 4.59 -9.31 8.30
CA GLN A 16 4.69 -10.76 8.18
C GLN A 16 4.23 -11.23 6.80
N VAL A 17 3.00 -10.87 6.39
CA VAL A 17 2.43 -11.28 5.10
C VAL A 17 3.28 -10.81 3.92
N LEU A 18 3.68 -9.54 3.91
CA LEU A 18 4.47 -8.99 2.81
C LEU A 18 5.89 -9.57 2.78
N SER A 19 6.51 -9.81 3.94
CA SER A 19 7.86 -10.41 4.00
C SER A 19 7.91 -11.81 3.39
N ALA A 20 6.83 -12.60 3.54
CA ALA A 20 6.69 -13.94 2.98
C ALA A 20 6.33 -13.96 1.48
N SER A 21 5.90 -12.82 0.93
CA SER A 21 5.59 -12.73 -0.51
C SER A 21 6.87 -12.78 -1.36
N PRO A 22 6.79 -13.19 -2.64
CA PRO A 22 7.96 -13.28 -3.53
C PRO A 22 8.44 -11.91 -4.05
N TYR A 23 7.67 -10.84 -3.84
CA TYR A 23 7.99 -9.51 -4.35
C TYR A 23 9.17 -8.89 -3.59
N SER A 24 10.09 -8.25 -4.29
CA SER A 24 11.11 -7.39 -3.69
C SER A 24 10.46 -6.16 -3.04
N VAL A 25 11.18 -5.50 -2.11
CA VAL A 25 10.68 -4.27 -1.48
C VAL A 25 10.46 -3.16 -2.52
N ALA A 26 11.28 -3.12 -3.58
CA ALA A 26 11.11 -2.17 -4.69
C ALA A 26 9.85 -2.46 -5.51
N GLU A 27 9.56 -3.73 -5.81
CA GLU A 27 8.31 -4.11 -6.49
C GLU A 27 7.09 -3.80 -5.64
N MET A 28 7.14 -4.04 -4.32
CA MET A 28 6.04 -3.67 -3.43
C MET A 28 5.79 -2.15 -3.42
N ASP A 29 6.84 -1.33 -3.41
CA ASP A 29 6.72 0.13 -3.49
C ASP A 29 6.08 0.55 -4.81
N ALA A 30 6.50 -0.05 -5.92
CA ALA A 30 5.89 0.19 -7.24
C ALA A 30 4.41 -0.21 -7.27
N ILE A 31 4.06 -1.42 -6.81
CA ILE A 31 2.67 -1.90 -6.74
C ILE A 31 1.82 -0.94 -5.88
N LEU A 32 2.32 -0.57 -4.70
CA LEU A 32 1.60 0.34 -3.81
C LEU A 32 1.34 1.69 -4.47
N ARG A 33 2.34 2.27 -5.14
CA ARG A 33 2.27 3.61 -5.74
C ARG A 33 1.49 3.65 -7.05
N GLU A 34 1.68 2.65 -7.91
CA GLU A 34 1.19 2.67 -9.28
C GLU A 34 -0.14 1.93 -9.46
N GLU A 35 -0.42 0.94 -8.61
CA GLU A 35 -1.61 0.09 -8.74
C GLU A 35 -2.63 0.35 -7.61
N ILE A 36 -2.19 0.33 -6.35
CA ILE A 36 -3.09 0.39 -5.18
C ILE A 36 -3.50 1.83 -4.84
N HIS A 37 -2.52 2.72 -4.64
CA HIS A 37 -2.72 4.12 -4.27
C HIS A 37 -3.73 4.84 -5.18
N PRO A 38 -3.67 4.72 -6.52
CA PRO A 38 -4.62 5.42 -7.38
C PRO A 38 -6.09 5.02 -7.23
N VAL A 39 -6.35 3.83 -6.67
CA VAL A 39 -7.70 3.33 -6.36
C VAL A 39 -8.11 3.74 -4.95
N CYS A 40 -7.15 3.77 -4.03
CA CYS A 40 -7.42 3.93 -2.60
C CYS A 40 -7.20 5.37 -2.09
N PHE A 41 -6.65 6.31 -2.86
CA PHE A 41 -6.29 7.62 -2.31
C PHE A 41 -7.49 8.49 -1.94
N SER A 42 -8.63 8.32 -2.61
CA SER A 42 -9.84 9.12 -2.33
C SER A 42 -10.30 8.96 -0.90
N ASN A 43 -10.09 7.76 -0.34
CA ASN A 43 -10.32 7.48 1.07
C ASN A 43 -9.56 8.49 1.95
N LEU A 44 -8.28 8.76 1.71
CA LEU A 44 -7.51 9.70 2.54
C LEU A 44 -8.06 11.14 2.52
N LEU A 45 -8.97 11.46 1.60
CA LEU A 45 -9.57 12.78 1.42
C LEU A 45 -11.02 12.87 1.95
N GLN A 46 -11.65 11.76 2.31
CA GLN A 46 -13.04 11.74 2.75
C GLN A 46 -13.14 11.88 4.29
N PRO A 47 -13.96 12.81 4.82
CA PRO A 47 -14.23 12.88 6.25
C PRO A 47 -14.83 11.58 6.79
N ALA A 48 -14.45 11.21 8.01
CA ALA A 48 -14.90 10.02 8.72
C ALA A 48 -16.42 10.07 8.96
N GLY A 49 -17.18 9.24 8.23
CA GLY A 49 -18.64 9.18 8.39
C GLY A 49 -19.31 7.97 7.75
N GLU A 50 -18.85 7.52 6.58
CA GLU A 50 -19.50 6.43 5.82
C GLU A 50 -18.53 5.34 5.31
N TRP A 51 -17.58 4.93 6.14
CA TRP A 51 -16.55 3.97 5.71
C TRP A 51 -16.95 2.54 6.06
N ALA A 52 -17.82 1.95 5.24
CA ALA A 52 -17.75 0.51 5.04
C ALA A 52 -16.36 0.24 4.45
N GLY A 53 -15.55 -0.62 5.07
CA GLY A 53 -14.21 -0.94 4.57
C GLY A 53 -14.20 -1.40 3.10
N PHE A 54 -13.03 -1.71 2.55
CA PHE A 54 -12.97 -2.18 1.17
C PHE A 54 -13.70 -3.52 1.01
N ASP A 55 -14.61 -3.62 0.04
CA ASP A 55 -15.00 -4.91 -0.51
C ASP A 55 -13.81 -5.47 -1.31
N PRO A 56 -13.22 -6.62 -0.90
CA PRO A 56 -12.00 -7.13 -1.52
C PRO A 56 -12.16 -7.41 -3.02
N SER A 57 -13.31 -7.96 -3.42
CA SER A 57 -13.57 -8.35 -4.80
C SER A 57 -13.70 -7.12 -5.72
N ARG A 58 -14.36 -6.07 -5.22
CA ARG A 58 -14.53 -4.80 -5.92
C ARG A 58 -13.21 -4.05 -6.00
N LEU A 59 -12.43 -4.06 -4.93
CA LEU A 59 -11.10 -3.43 -4.89
C LEU A 59 -10.16 -4.09 -5.91
N GLU A 60 -10.09 -5.42 -5.93
CA GLU A 60 -9.26 -6.16 -6.88
C GLU A 60 -9.66 -5.83 -8.32
N GLN A 61 -10.96 -5.86 -8.64
CA GLN A 61 -11.45 -5.49 -9.97
C GLN A 61 -11.08 -4.06 -10.35
N ALA A 62 -11.17 -3.11 -9.41
CA ALA A 62 -10.81 -1.72 -9.65
C ALA A 62 -9.31 -1.57 -9.97
N ILE A 63 -8.43 -2.24 -9.22
CA ILE A 63 -6.98 -2.27 -9.47
C ILE A 63 -6.69 -2.84 -10.87
N ARG A 64 -7.23 -4.03 -11.17
CA ARG A 64 -7.02 -4.71 -12.46
C ARG A 64 -7.51 -3.88 -13.66
N ARG A 65 -8.66 -3.21 -13.55
CA ARG A 65 -9.21 -2.36 -14.63
C ARG A 65 -8.34 -1.13 -14.90
N ARG A 66 -7.71 -0.56 -13.87
CA ARG A 66 -6.97 0.72 -13.96
C ARG A 66 -5.59 0.57 -14.60
N GLY A 67 -5.00 -0.63 -14.56
CA GLY A 67 -3.70 -0.95 -15.17
C GLY A 67 -3.60 -0.63 -16.67
N THR A 68 -4.71 -0.33 -17.35
CA THR A 68 -4.79 -0.11 -18.81
C THR A 68 -4.83 1.36 -19.25
N ARG A 69 -4.92 2.34 -18.34
CA ARG A 69 -5.22 3.75 -18.70
C ARG A 69 -4.12 4.75 -18.33
N TRP A 70 -3.49 5.39 -19.31
CA TRP A 70 -2.37 6.33 -19.12
C TRP A 70 -2.73 7.59 -18.30
N ARG A 71 -3.92 8.19 -18.52
CA ARG A 71 -4.38 9.37 -17.76
C ARG A 71 -4.53 9.06 -16.29
N SER A 72 -5.00 7.85 -15.99
CA SER A 72 -5.16 7.34 -14.63
C SER A 72 -3.80 7.19 -13.93
N ARG A 73 -2.76 6.74 -14.65
CA ARG A 73 -1.38 6.67 -14.14
C ARG A 73 -0.77 8.05 -13.89
N LEU A 74 -0.99 9.01 -14.80
CA LEU A 74 -0.49 10.39 -14.63
C LEU A 74 -1.09 11.06 -13.39
N LEU A 75 -2.42 11.02 -13.23
CA LEU A 75 -3.09 11.59 -12.06
C LEU A 75 -2.64 10.94 -10.75
N ALA A 76 -2.36 9.63 -10.76
CA ALA A 76 -1.81 8.94 -9.60
C ALA A 76 -0.41 9.42 -9.22
N ARG A 77 0.45 9.67 -10.22
CA ARG A 77 1.79 10.21 -9.97
C ARG A 77 1.72 11.62 -9.38
N LEU A 78 0.75 12.42 -9.82
CA LEU A 78 0.51 13.75 -9.27
C LEU A 78 -0.01 13.68 -7.82
N SER A 79 -0.88 12.72 -7.48
CA SER A 79 -1.35 12.58 -6.09
C SER A 79 -0.22 12.16 -5.13
N LEU A 80 0.82 11.48 -5.59
CA LEU A 80 1.98 11.14 -4.76
C LEU A 80 2.78 12.34 -4.28
N VAL A 81 2.73 13.47 -4.98
CA VAL A 81 3.47 14.69 -4.61
C VAL A 81 2.64 15.64 -3.75
N LEU A 82 1.35 15.37 -3.58
CA LEU A 82 0.47 16.17 -2.74
C LEU A 82 0.55 15.72 -1.27
N PRO A 83 0.71 16.65 -0.31
CA PRO A 83 0.71 16.31 1.12
C PRO A 83 -0.57 15.57 1.52
N GLY A 84 -0.44 14.55 2.38
CA GLY A 84 -1.57 13.78 2.92
C GLY A 84 -2.22 12.78 1.94
N CYS A 85 -1.86 12.81 0.65
CA CYS A 85 -2.46 11.90 -0.33
C CYS A 85 -1.79 10.52 -0.36
N PHE A 86 -0.58 10.36 0.17
CA PHE A 86 0.11 9.08 0.27
C PHE A 86 0.48 8.77 1.73
N PRO A 87 0.29 7.53 2.21
CA PRO A 87 0.62 7.13 3.59
C PRO A 87 2.13 6.94 3.78
N THR A 88 2.91 8.01 3.55
CA THR A 88 4.38 7.99 3.48
C THR A 88 5.03 7.46 4.76
N GLU A 89 4.58 7.93 5.92
CA GLU A 89 5.16 7.56 7.21
C GLU A 89 4.97 6.08 7.50
N GLU A 90 3.73 5.62 7.45
CA GLU A 90 3.40 4.22 7.71
C GLU A 90 4.06 3.27 6.71
N TRP A 91 4.10 3.64 5.43
CA TRP A 91 4.78 2.84 4.41
C TRP A 91 6.29 2.78 4.64
N THR A 92 6.89 3.90 5.07
CA THR A 92 8.33 3.96 5.36
C THR A 92 8.73 3.04 6.51
N VAL A 93 7.90 2.98 7.56
CA VAL A 93 8.13 2.05 8.68
C VAL A 93 7.93 0.60 8.21
N THR A 94 6.82 0.32 7.52
CA THR A 94 6.49 -1.02 7.03
C THR A 94 7.61 -1.61 6.15
N ARG A 95 8.12 -0.86 5.16
CA ARG A 95 9.17 -1.36 4.26
C ARG A 95 10.50 -1.62 4.97
N ARG A 96 10.82 -0.84 6.01
CA ARG A 96 12.02 -1.03 6.83
C ARG A 96 11.93 -2.33 7.62
N GLU A 97 10.77 -2.59 8.23
CA GLU A 97 10.52 -3.82 8.99
C GLU A 97 10.53 -5.06 8.08
N ILE A 98 9.97 -4.97 6.86
CA ILE A 98 10.05 -6.05 5.86
C ILE A 98 11.50 -6.38 5.51
N ALA A 99 12.31 -5.34 5.24
CA ALA A 99 13.72 -5.53 4.91
C ALA A 99 14.49 -6.19 6.07
N SER A 100 14.30 -5.70 7.30
CA SER A 100 14.91 -6.28 8.50
C SER A 100 14.51 -7.74 8.69
N LEU A 101 13.22 -8.07 8.59
CA LEU A 101 12.72 -9.42 8.79
C LEU A 101 13.30 -10.41 7.77
N ARG A 102 13.42 -10.00 6.50
CA ARG A 102 14.03 -10.83 5.44
C ARG A 102 15.52 -11.04 5.65
N SER A 103 16.26 -10.04 6.13
CA SER A 103 17.68 -10.19 6.48
C SER A 103 17.89 -11.21 7.60
N HIS A 104 17.03 -11.20 8.64
CA HIS A 104 17.10 -12.19 9.73
C HIS A 104 16.80 -13.63 9.27
N HIS A 105 15.85 -13.82 8.34
CA HIS A 105 15.53 -15.14 7.79
C HIS A 105 16.63 -15.68 6.87
N GLY A 106 17.36 -14.82 6.15
CA GLY A 106 18.51 -15.22 5.35
C GLY A 106 19.72 -15.61 6.20
N ALA A 107 19.96 -14.90 7.32
CA ALA A 107 21.08 -15.16 8.23
C ALA A 107 20.91 -16.43 9.10
N SER A 108 19.69 -16.94 9.25
CA SER A 108 19.41 -18.16 10.05
C SER A 108 19.49 -19.46 9.22
N GLN A 109 19.77 -19.36 7.91
CA GLN A 109 19.82 -20.50 6.98
C GLN A 109 21.24 -20.77 6.44
N THR A 110 22.25 -20.05 6.92
CA THR A 110 23.68 -20.21 6.61
C THR A 110 24.42 -20.73 7.81
#